data_AF-A0A1T5PB28-F1
#
_entry.id   AF-A0A1T5PB28-F1
#
_cell.length_a   1.000
_cell.length_b   1.000
_cell.length_c   1.000
_cell.angle_alpha   90.00
_cell.angle_beta   90.00
_cell.angle_gamma   90.00
#
_symmetry.space_group_name_H-M   'P 1'
#
loop_
_entity.id
_entity.type
_entity.pdbx_description
1 polymer ?
#
loop_
_entity_poly.entity_id
_entity_poly.type
_entity_poly.pdbx_seq_one_letter_code
_entity_poly.pdbx_strand_id
1 'polypeptide(L)'
;MTDHKTILKNFVSSFKKWLLENYSPQEIHDLQIDDASYPEWKRIEEYFSTLLAAKQINQLDDEDLAHLLYLIARHWDIGRMIAWLSHAPALSNIGDLSAGDFMILARAVSKLSQAEYNDAKYQFAACFEKKFDTLAPEIEHILLDLYHSNDEYTRRISLLALAKLGYPAIRVLLKQSWETVEEQYHKIGCLQAIDEYVKDPALLDEYLILAEAETGDELKKYVVGLSNK
;
A
#
# COMPACT_ATOMS: atom_id res chain seq x y z
N MET A 1 11.13 -12.56 28.16
CA MET A 1 10.70 -11.72 27.03
C MET A 1 10.98 -12.49 25.76
N THR A 2 10.01 -12.54 24.84
CA THR A 2 10.23 -13.12 23.51
C THR A 2 11.27 -12.28 22.78
N ASP A 3 12.28 -12.91 22.21
CA ASP A 3 13.32 -12.23 21.43
C ASP A 3 12.81 -12.00 20.00
N HIS A 4 11.95 -11.00 19.84
CA HIS A 4 11.32 -10.66 18.55
C HIS A 4 12.38 -10.38 17.47
N LYS A 5 13.46 -9.72 17.86
CA LYS A 5 14.57 -9.36 16.99
C LYS A 5 15.23 -10.56 16.35
N THR A 6 15.65 -11.53 17.16
CA THR A 6 16.25 -12.75 16.63
C THR A 6 15.27 -13.52 15.74
N ILE A 7 13.99 -13.59 16.12
CA ILE A 7 12.98 -14.34 15.35
C ILE A 7 12.75 -13.71 13.98
N LEU A 8 12.42 -12.41 13.93
CA LEU A 8 12.12 -11.69 12.69
C LEU A 8 13.33 -11.64 11.75
N LYS A 9 14.51 -11.36 12.29
CA LYS A 9 15.76 -11.39 11.53
C LYS A 9 16.02 -12.76 10.92
N ASN A 10 15.77 -13.84 11.67
CA ASN A 10 15.96 -15.20 11.17
C ASN A 10 14.96 -15.55 10.07
N PHE A 11 13.71 -15.12 10.18
CA PHE A 11 12.71 -15.31 9.10
C PHE A 11 13.13 -14.59 7.83
N VAL A 12 13.48 -13.30 7.90
CA VAL A 12 13.94 -12.54 6.73
C VAL A 12 15.21 -13.15 6.14
N SER A 13 16.17 -13.53 6.97
CA SER A 13 17.43 -14.14 6.50
C SER A 13 17.18 -15.48 5.81
N SER A 14 16.31 -16.32 6.37
CA SER A 14 15.95 -17.62 5.80
C SER A 14 15.20 -17.46 4.48
N PHE A 15 14.31 -16.47 4.39
CA PHE A 15 13.59 -16.16 3.17
C PHE A 15 14.52 -15.62 2.08
N LYS A 16 15.38 -14.64 2.40
CA LYS A 16 16.37 -14.11 1.44
C LYS A 16 17.33 -15.19 0.96
N LYS A 17 17.75 -16.10 1.83
CA LYS A 17 18.55 -17.26 1.46
C LYS A 17 17.79 -18.18 0.49
N TRP A 18 16.54 -18.52 0.80
CA TRP A 18 15.72 -19.34 -0.07
C TRP A 18 15.51 -18.70 -1.45
N LEU A 19 15.28 -17.39 -1.52
CA LEU A 19 15.20 -16.67 -2.80
C LEU A 19 16.46 -16.88 -3.64
N LEU A 20 17.65 -16.69 -3.05
CA LEU A 20 18.94 -16.87 -3.72
C LEU A 20 19.22 -18.31 -4.16
N GLU A 21 18.61 -19.30 -3.50
CA GLU A 21 18.75 -20.71 -3.83
C GLU A 21 17.82 -21.16 -4.96
N ASN A 22 16.73 -20.42 -5.22
CA ASN A 22 15.66 -20.84 -6.14
C ASN A 22 15.47 -19.92 -7.35
N TYR A 23 15.96 -18.69 -7.30
CA TYR A 23 15.75 -17.68 -8.35
C TYR A 23 17.05 -16.96 -8.70
N SER A 24 17.11 -16.40 -9.91
CA SER A 24 18.26 -15.60 -10.33
C SER A 24 18.30 -14.24 -9.61
N PRO A 25 19.49 -13.62 -9.45
CA PRO A 25 19.59 -12.28 -8.89
C PRO A 25 18.75 -11.23 -9.64
N GLN A 26 18.55 -11.40 -10.94
CA GLN A 26 17.74 -10.48 -11.75
C GLN A 26 16.24 -10.62 -11.42
N GLU A 27 15.72 -11.85 -11.32
CA GLU A 27 14.32 -12.08 -10.92
C GLU A 27 14.04 -11.54 -9.52
N ILE A 28 14.99 -11.70 -8.59
CA ILE A 28 14.90 -11.16 -7.23
C ILE A 28 14.90 -9.63 -7.26
N HIS A 29 15.82 -9.03 -8.02
CA HIS A 29 15.94 -7.58 -8.17
C HIS A 29 14.68 -6.95 -8.77
N ASP A 30 14.13 -7.59 -9.80
CA ASP A 30 12.95 -7.10 -10.53
C ASP A 30 11.63 -7.45 -9.82
N LEU A 31 11.71 -8.14 -8.68
CA LEU A 31 10.58 -8.54 -7.83
C LEU A 31 9.53 -9.39 -8.58
N GLN A 32 9.93 -10.13 -9.61
CA GLN A 32 9.02 -10.93 -10.47
C GLN A 32 8.74 -12.34 -9.92
N ILE A 33 8.87 -12.52 -8.61
CA ILE A 33 8.86 -13.83 -7.96
C ILE A 33 7.51 -14.07 -7.29
N ASP A 34 6.85 -15.17 -7.66
CA ASP A 34 5.78 -15.77 -6.88
C ASP A 34 6.38 -16.59 -5.73
N ASP A 35 6.45 -15.98 -4.55
CA ASP A 35 7.08 -16.54 -3.36
C ASP A 35 6.10 -17.35 -2.49
N ALA A 36 4.88 -17.62 -2.97
CA ALA A 36 3.90 -18.45 -2.27
C ALA A 36 4.41 -19.87 -1.96
N SER A 37 5.43 -20.33 -2.69
CA SER A 37 6.06 -21.64 -2.51
C SER A 37 7.08 -21.71 -1.37
N TYR A 38 7.37 -20.60 -0.67
CA TYR A 38 8.32 -20.62 0.43
C TYR A 38 7.83 -21.52 1.59
N PRO A 39 8.60 -22.55 1.99
CA PRO A 39 8.09 -23.59 2.89
C PRO A 39 7.81 -23.14 4.32
N GLU A 40 8.40 -22.03 4.78
CA GLU A 40 8.26 -21.57 6.17
C GLU A 40 7.14 -20.52 6.35
N TRP A 41 6.33 -20.23 5.31
CA TRP A 41 5.26 -19.22 5.43
C TRP A 41 4.33 -19.50 6.60
N LYS A 42 3.90 -20.75 6.77
CA LYS A 42 3.04 -21.16 7.89
C LYS A 42 3.60 -20.75 9.26
N ARG A 43 4.91 -20.92 9.46
CA ARG A 43 5.56 -20.58 10.73
C ARG A 43 5.63 -19.08 10.95
N ILE A 44 5.83 -18.31 9.87
CA ILE A 44 5.80 -16.84 9.91
C ILE A 44 4.40 -16.36 10.27
N GLU A 45 3.37 -16.92 9.63
CA GLU A 45 1.96 -16.62 9.90
C GLU A 45 1.56 -16.91 11.35
N GLU A 46 1.96 -18.07 11.90
CA GLU A 46 1.70 -18.44 13.30
C GLU A 46 2.38 -17.46 14.28
N TYR A 47 3.59 -17.00 13.95
CA TYR A 47 4.28 -15.99 14.75
C TYR A 47 3.58 -14.64 14.68
N PHE A 48 3.13 -14.20 13.50
CA PHE A 48 2.37 -12.96 13.32
C PHE A 48 1.07 -13.02 14.12
N SER A 49 0.37 -14.15 14.05
CA SER A 49 -0.86 -14.38 14.84
C SER A 49 -0.62 -14.23 16.33
N THR A 50 0.49 -14.78 16.83
CA THR A 50 0.86 -14.68 18.24
C THR A 50 1.18 -13.23 18.62
N LEU A 51 1.93 -12.53 17.78
CA LEU A 51 2.33 -11.14 17.97
C LEU A 51 1.12 -10.19 18.04
N LEU A 52 0.14 -10.39 17.15
CA LEU A 52 -1.12 -9.65 17.13
C LEU A 52 -2.00 -9.97 18.33
N ALA A 53 -2.22 -11.25 18.63
CA ALA A 53 -3.03 -11.68 19.77
C ALA A 53 -2.48 -11.13 21.10
N ALA A 54 -1.16 -11.04 21.22
CA ALA A 54 -0.48 -10.48 22.39
C ALA A 54 -0.35 -8.95 22.37
N LYS A 55 -0.77 -8.26 21.28
CA LYS A 55 -0.68 -6.80 21.08
C LYS A 55 0.74 -6.26 21.30
N GLN A 56 1.73 -6.92 20.70
CA GLN A 56 3.15 -6.65 20.92
C GLN A 56 3.82 -5.84 19.79
N ILE A 57 3.08 -5.37 18.79
CA ILE A 57 3.65 -4.56 17.70
C ILE A 57 4.35 -3.30 18.23
N ASN A 58 3.79 -2.67 19.28
CA ASN A 58 4.38 -1.51 19.94
C ASN A 58 5.68 -1.81 20.74
N GLN A 59 6.07 -3.08 20.87
CA GLN A 59 7.31 -3.50 21.52
C GLN A 59 8.46 -3.70 20.54
N LEU A 60 8.18 -3.65 19.23
CA LEU A 60 9.18 -3.81 18.18
C LEU A 60 9.98 -2.51 18.00
N ASP A 61 11.29 -2.65 17.80
CA ASP A 61 12.13 -1.55 17.36
C ASP A 61 12.01 -1.31 15.84
N ASP A 62 12.64 -0.24 15.33
CA ASP A 62 12.56 0.10 13.90
C ASP A 62 13.10 -1.01 12.97
N GLU A 63 14.12 -1.78 13.42
CA GLU A 63 14.69 -2.88 12.65
C GLU A 63 13.71 -4.06 12.59
N ASP A 64 13.07 -4.36 13.72
CA ASP A 64 12.06 -5.41 13.83
C ASP A 64 10.81 -5.06 12.99
N LEU A 65 10.37 -3.80 13.03
CA LEU A 65 9.28 -3.30 12.18
C LEU A 65 9.64 -3.43 10.70
N ALA A 66 10.88 -3.09 10.30
CA ALA A 66 11.33 -3.25 8.92
C ALA A 66 11.32 -4.72 8.48
N HIS A 67 11.80 -5.65 9.32
CA HIS A 67 11.74 -7.08 9.02
C HIS A 67 10.31 -7.60 8.89
N LEU A 68 9.42 -7.16 9.78
CA LEU A 68 8.01 -7.50 9.73
C LEU A 68 7.38 -6.99 8.42
N LEU A 69 7.58 -5.71 8.10
CA LEU A 69 7.08 -5.08 6.87
C LEU A 69 7.65 -5.70 5.60
N TYR A 70 8.90 -6.16 5.62
CA TYR A 70 9.48 -6.93 4.53
C TYR A 70 8.64 -8.20 4.29
N LEU A 71 8.38 -8.99 5.33
CA LEU A 71 7.59 -10.23 5.19
C LEU A 71 6.14 -9.96 4.74
N ILE A 72 5.53 -8.85 5.18
CA ILE A 72 4.23 -8.39 4.66
C ILE A 72 4.31 -8.10 3.16
N ALA A 73 5.33 -7.36 2.71
CA ALA A 73 5.49 -6.99 1.31
C ALA A 73 5.69 -8.22 0.40
N ARG A 74 6.19 -9.32 0.96
CA ARG A 74 6.43 -10.56 0.23
C ARG A 74 5.20 -11.47 0.16
N HIS A 75 4.46 -11.62 1.24
CA HIS A 75 3.36 -12.60 1.27
C HIS A 75 1.99 -11.94 1.18
N TRP A 76 1.25 -12.22 0.12
CA TRP A 76 -0.05 -11.61 -0.13
C TRP A 76 -1.08 -11.89 0.97
N ASP A 77 -1.10 -13.11 1.55
CA ASP A 77 -2.03 -13.42 2.65
C ASP A 77 -1.71 -12.68 3.94
N ILE A 78 -0.42 -12.44 4.23
CA ILE A 78 -0.02 -11.54 5.30
C ILE A 78 -0.38 -10.09 4.93
N GLY A 79 -0.19 -9.68 3.68
CA GLY A 79 -0.62 -8.36 3.20
C GLY A 79 -2.12 -8.11 3.38
N ARG A 80 -2.93 -9.16 3.21
CA ARG A 80 -4.38 -9.11 3.49
C ARG A 80 -4.69 -8.83 4.96
N MET A 81 -3.78 -9.10 5.90
CA MET A 81 -3.92 -8.70 7.31
C MET A 81 -4.13 -7.20 7.48
N ILE A 82 -3.50 -6.42 6.61
CA ILE A 82 -3.67 -4.98 6.58
C ILE A 82 -5.10 -4.63 6.16
N ALA A 83 -5.71 -5.38 5.25
CA ALA A 83 -7.07 -5.15 4.76
C ALA A 83 -8.19 -5.46 5.78
N TRP A 84 -7.91 -6.20 6.87
CA TRP A 84 -8.94 -6.74 7.78
C TRP A 84 -9.48 -5.81 8.87
N LEU A 85 -9.05 -4.55 8.96
CA LEU A 85 -9.80 -3.57 9.79
C LEU A 85 -11.04 -3.00 9.08
N SER A 86 -11.30 -3.41 7.84
CA SER A 86 -12.58 -3.15 7.19
C SER A 86 -13.64 -4.10 7.76
N HIS A 87 -14.92 -3.70 7.77
CA HIS A 87 -16.04 -4.48 8.34
C HIS A 87 -16.37 -5.80 7.59
N ALA A 88 -15.42 -6.36 6.83
CA ALA A 88 -15.56 -7.58 6.06
C ALA A 88 -15.29 -8.84 6.92
N PRO A 89 -15.89 -10.00 6.58
CA PRO A 89 -15.60 -11.26 7.24
C PRO A 89 -14.10 -11.63 7.12
N ALA A 90 -13.53 -12.22 8.17
CA ALA A 90 -12.13 -12.64 8.20
C ALA A 90 -11.84 -13.65 7.07
N LEU A 91 -10.82 -13.37 6.26
CA LEU A 91 -10.41 -14.23 5.14
C LEU A 91 -9.02 -14.86 5.31
N SER A 92 -8.29 -14.54 6.38
CA SER A 92 -7.14 -15.35 6.78
C SER A 92 -7.09 -15.61 8.28
N ASN A 93 -6.35 -16.66 8.60
CA ASN A 93 -6.20 -17.21 9.94
C ASN A 93 -5.11 -16.49 10.76
N ILE A 94 -4.57 -15.37 10.26
CA ILE A 94 -3.43 -14.66 10.87
C ILE A 94 -3.85 -13.74 12.04
N GLY A 95 -5.14 -13.43 12.20
CA GLY A 95 -5.69 -12.66 13.33
C GLY A 95 -5.93 -11.18 13.04
N ASP A 96 -6.37 -10.44 14.07
CA ASP A 96 -6.86 -9.06 13.93
C ASP A 96 -5.77 -8.01 14.21
N LEU A 97 -5.49 -7.15 13.24
CA LEU A 97 -4.59 -6.00 13.40
C LEU A 97 -5.34 -4.82 14.00
N SER A 98 -5.02 -4.36 15.22
CA SER A 98 -5.70 -3.21 15.82
C SER A 98 -5.43 -1.89 15.07
N ALA A 99 -6.30 -0.88 15.23
CA ALA A 99 -6.07 0.44 14.62
C ALA A 99 -4.76 1.10 15.11
N GLY A 100 -4.41 0.91 16.38
CA GLY A 100 -3.14 1.41 16.94
C GLY A 100 -1.93 0.73 16.31
N ASP A 101 -1.95 -0.61 16.21
CA ASP A 101 -0.86 -1.37 15.58
C ASP A 101 -0.75 -1.05 14.09
N PHE A 102 -1.89 -0.86 13.41
CA PHE A 102 -1.90 -0.40 12.02
C PHE A 102 -1.18 0.95 11.87
N MET A 103 -1.43 1.92 12.73
CA MET A 103 -0.77 3.24 12.65
C MET A 103 0.74 3.14 12.91
N ILE A 104 1.18 2.26 13.83
CA ILE A 104 2.61 1.99 14.06
C ILE A 104 3.26 1.45 12.79
N LEU A 105 2.67 0.44 12.17
CA LEU A 105 3.20 -0.17 10.95
C LEU A 105 3.14 0.79 9.75
N ALA A 106 2.05 1.55 9.60
CA ALA A 106 1.88 2.51 8.51
C ALA A 106 2.91 3.64 8.58
N ARG A 107 3.21 4.12 9.79
CA ARG A 107 4.27 5.11 10.03
C ARG A 107 5.66 4.54 9.74
N ALA A 108 5.89 3.26 10.07
CA ALA A 108 7.17 2.63 9.80
C ALA A 108 7.38 2.43 8.29
N VAL A 109 6.36 1.93 7.57
CA VAL A 109 6.47 1.66 6.12
C VAL A 109 6.62 2.92 5.28
N SER A 110 6.04 4.06 5.70
CA SER A 110 6.16 5.33 4.97
C SER A 110 7.59 5.86 4.91
N LYS A 111 8.45 5.44 5.86
CA LYS A 111 9.86 5.85 5.95
C LYS A 111 10.82 4.96 5.17
N LEU A 112 10.37 3.79 4.70
CA LEU A 112 11.20 2.85 3.96
C LEU A 112 11.27 3.28 2.49
N SER A 113 12.44 3.26 1.86
CA SER A 113 12.63 3.77 0.50
C SER A 113 12.93 2.69 -0.54
N GLN A 114 13.26 1.49 -0.11
CA GLN A 114 13.67 0.38 -0.97
C GLN A 114 12.44 -0.24 -1.66
N ALA A 115 12.62 -0.68 -2.91
CA ALA A 115 11.55 -1.23 -3.73
C ALA A 115 10.94 -2.52 -3.13
N GLU A 116 11.72 -3.29 -2.35
CA GLU A 116 11.25 -4.51 -1.66
C GLU A 116 10.09 -4.26 -0.67
N TYR A 117 9.78 -3.00 -0.34
CA TYR A 117 8.67 -2.61 0.54
C TYR A 117 7.48 -2.00 -0.21
N ASN A 118 7.54 -1.82 -1.53
CA ASN A 118 6.48 -1.16 -2.30
C ASN A 118 5.13 -1.87 -2.12
N ASP A 119 5.15 -3.20 -2.02
CA ASP A 119 3.95 -3.99 -1.82
C ASP A 119 3.26 -3.69 -0.48
N ALA A 120 4.04 -3.64 0.61
CA ALA A 120 3.50 -3.22 1.90
C ALA A 120 2.96 -1.78 1.82
N LYS A 121 3.69 -0.85 1.20
CA LYS A 121 3.27 0.56 1.10
C LYS A 121 1.91 0.73 0.46
N TYR A 122 1.68 0.15 -0.73
CA TYR A 122 0.37 0.30 -1.37
C TYR A 122 -0.71 -0.41 -0.57
N GLN A 123 -0.41 -1.54 0.09
CA GLN A 123 -1.37 -2.25 0.94
C GLN A 123 -1.82 -1.37 2.10
N PHE A 124 -0.90 -0.66 2.75
CA PHE A 124 -1.22 0.33 3.79
C PHE A 124 -2.03 1.50 3.22
N ALA A 125 -1.58 2.10 2.10
CA ALA A 125 -2.28 3.20 1.44
C ALA A 125 -3.75 2.85 1.12
N ALA A 126 -3.98 1.67 0.52
CA ALA A 126 -5.29 1.18 0.10
C ALA A 126 -6.26 0.93 1.28
N CYS A 127 -5.73 0.85 2.50
CA CYS A 127 -6.53 0.54 3.68
C CYS A 127 -6.90 1.77 4.49
N PHE A 128 -6.22 2.91 4.36
CA PHE A 128 -6.53 4.11 5.14
C PHE A 128 -7.98 4.55 4.96
N GLU A 129 -8.42 4.65 3.71
CA GLU A 129 -9.80 5.05 3.38
C GLU A 129 -10.88 4.01 3.77
N LYS A 130 -10.47 2.82 4.19
CA LYS A 130 -11.37 1.78 4.72
C LYS A 130 -11.37 1.71 6.24
N LYS A 131 -10.34 2.28 6.88
CA LYS A 131 -10.08 2.20 8.32
C LYS A 131 -10.45 3.46 9.07
N PHE A 132 -10.48 4.58 8.38
CA PHE A 132 -10.70 5.89 8.98
C PHE A 132 -11.76 6.63 8.19
N ASP A 133 -12.68 7.26 8.91
CA ASP A 133 -13.72 8.09 8.31
C ASP A 133 -13.28 9.55 8.15
N THR A 134 -12.17 9.93 8.79
CA THR A 134 -11.67 11.32 8.82
C THR A 134 -10.17 11.38 8.66
N LEU A 135 -9.69 12.45 8.02
CA LEU A 135 -8.27 12.73 7.86
C LEU A 135 -7.71 13.38 9.13
N ALA A 136 -7.21 12.56 10.05
CA ALA A 136 -6.42 13.06 11.18
C ALA A 136 -5.02 13.52 10.73
N PRO A 137 -4.37 14.47 11.42
CA PRO A 137 -3.05 14.99 11.01
C PRO A 137 -1.96 13.92 10.83
N GLU A 138 -1.98 12.87 11.66
CA GLU A 138 -1.04 11.76 11.53
C GLU A 138 -1.30 10.91 10.27
N ILE A 139 -2.57 10.69 9.93
CA ILE A 139 -2.97 9.96 8.73
C ILE A 139 -2.58 10.75 7.49
N GLU A 140 -2.84 12.07 7.50
CA GLU A 140 -2.44 12.98 6.44
C GLU A 140 -0.93 12.90 6.18
N HIS A 141 -0.12 13.01 7.24
CA HIS A 141 1.33 12.94 7.12
C HIS A 141 1.80 11.63 6.49
N ILE A 142 1.28 10.49 6.97
CA ILE A 142 1.64 9.17 6.43
C ILE A 142 1.22 9.02 4.97
N LEU A 143 0.00 9.41 4.62
CA LEU A 143 -0.49 9.32 3.24
C LEU A 143 0.28 10.26 2.29
N LEU A 144 0.70 11.43 2.75
CA LEU A 144 1.57 12.31 1.98
C LEU A 144 2.98 11.72 1.79
N ASP A 145 3.56 11.09 2.80
CA ASP A 145 4.83 10.38 2.66
C ASP A 145 4.72 9.25 1.63
N LEU A 146 3.62 8.48 1.67
CA LEU A 146 3.36 7.41 0.70
C LEU A 146 3.07 7.96 -0.71
N TYR A 147 2.38 9.09 -0.83
CA TYR A 147 2.19 9.79 -2.11
C TYR A 147 3.54 10.19 -2.73
N HIS A 148 4.52 10.63 -1.94
CA HIS A 148 5.86 10.93 -2.44
C HIS A 148 6.74 9.69 -2.69
N SER A 149 6.20 8.48 -2.61
CA SER A 149 6.93 7.26 -2.97
C SER A 149 7.37 7.27 -4.44
N ASN A 150 8.49 6.60 -4.72
CA ASN A 150 8.99 6.39 -6.09
C ASN A 150 8.15 5.39 -6.88
N ASP A 151 7.30 4.62 -6.21
CA ASP A 151 6.39 3.66 -6.80
C ASP A 151 5.08 4.34 -7.23
N GLU A 152 4.80 4.34 -8.54
CA GLU A 152 3.58 4.96 -9.09
C GLU A 152 2.32 4.38 -8.47
N TYR A 153 2.28 3.05 -8.31
CA TYR A 153 1.09 2.39 -7.80
C TYR A 153 0.77 2.85 -6.37
N THR A 154 1.76 2.86 -5.49
CA THR A 154 1.65 3.44 -4.13
C THR A 154 1.20 4.90 -4.17
N ARG A 155 1.81 5.72 -5.04
CA ARG A 155 1.48 7.14 -5.17
C ARG A 155 0.03 7.34 -5.56
N ARG A 156 -0.44 6.61 -6.57
CA ARG A 156 -1.83 6.63 -7.05
C ARG A 156 -2.82 6.24 -5.97
N ILE A 157 -2.57 5.12 -5.29
CA ILE A 157 -3.45 4.64 -4.23
C ILE A 157 -3.49 5.65 -3.05
N SER A 158 -2.35 6.27 -2.72
CA SER A 158 -2.28 7.30 -1.68
C SER A 158 -3.05 8.56 -2.07
N LEU A 159 -3.00 8.97 -3.33
CA LEU A 159 -3.80 10.08 -3.88
C LEU A 159 -5.31 9.83 -3.72
N LEU A 160 -5.76 8.61 -4.07
CA LEU A 160 -7.17 8.22 -3.91
C LEU A 160 -7.60 8.25 -2.44
N ALA A 161 -6.78 7.70 -1.54
CA ALA A 161 -7.06 7.72 -0.11
C ALA A 161 -7.12 9.16 0.45
N LEU A 162 -6.19 10.04 0.05
CA LEU A 162 -6.21 11.46 0.41
C LEU A 162 -7.48 12.16 -0.09
N ALA A 163 -7.90 11.89 -1.34
CA ALA A 163 -9.12 12.46 -1.90
C ALA A 163 -10.36 12.03 -1.11
N LYS A 164 -10.49 10.72 -0.86
CA LYS A 164 -11.63 10.15 -0.13
C LYS A 164 -11.74 10.66 1.31
N LEU A 165 -10.61 10.80 2.00
CA LEU A 165 -10.57 11.31 3.37
C LEU A 165 -10.72 12.83 3.45
N GLY A 166 -10.83 13.53 2.31
CA GLY A 166 -11.12 14.96 2.26
C GLY A 166 -9.88 15.84 2.45
N TYR A 167 -8.73 15.45 1.91
CA TYR A 167 -7.50 16.26 1.97
C TYR A 167 -7.75 17.68 1.43
N PRO A 168 -7.53 18.74 2.23
CA PRO A 168 -7.94 20.10 1.85
C PRO A 168 -7.30 20.63 0.57
N ALA A 169 -6.07 20.21 0.28
CA ALA A 169 -5.32 20.63 -0.91
C ALA A 169 -5.39 19.60 -2.05
N ILE A 170 -6.40 18.72 -2.07
CA ILE A 170 -6.49 17.64 -3.07
C ILE A 170 -6.48 18.15 -4.51
N ARG A 171 -7.10 19.31 -4.80
CA ARG A 171 -7.10 19.90 -6.15
C ARG A 171 -5.69 20.29 -6.62
N VAL A 172 -4.86 20.79 -5.72
CA VAL A 172 -3.46 21.13 -6.02
C VAL A 172 -2.70 19.84 -6.32
N LEU A 173 -2.92 18.80 -5.51
CA LEU A 173 -2.27 17.51 -5.67
C LEU A 173 -2.66 16.80 -6.98
N LEU A 174 -3.94 16.87 -7.36
CA LEU A 174 -4.46 16.34 -8.62
C LEU A 174 -3.84 17.03 -9.83
N LYS A 175 -3.77 18.36 -9.80
CA LYS A 175 -3.11 19.14 -10.86
C LYS A 175 -1.64 18.77 -10.99
N GLN A 176 -0.91 18.77 -9.89
CA GLN A 176 0.50 18.38 -9.88
C GLN A 176 0.70 16.95 -10.39
N SER A 177 -0.13 16.01 -9.92
CA SER A 177 -0.11 14.62 -10.38
C SER A 177 -0.31 14.51 -11.88
N TRP A 178 -1.30 15.22 -12.43
CA TRP A 178 -1.59 15.19 -13.86
C TRP A 178 -0.46 15.77 -14.72
N GLU A 179 0.16 16.86 -14.26
CA GLU A 179 1.19 17.59 -15.01
C GLU A 179 2.58 16.94 -14.93
N THR A 180 2.85 16.12 -13.91
CA THR A 180 4.21 15.62 -13.62
C THR A 180 4.37 14.11 -13.65
N VAL A 181 3.28 13.35 -13.73
CA VAL A 181 3.31 11.88 -13.76
C VAL A 181 2.80 11.42 -15.14
N GLU A 182 3.66 10.71 -15.86
CA GLU A 182 3.41 10.32 -17.26
C GLU A 182 2.55 9.04 -17.35
N GLU A 183 2.56 8.23 -16.29
CA GLU A 183 1.90 6.94 -16.23
C GLU A 183 0.38 7.08 -16.36
N GLN A 184 -0.19 6.39 -17.37
CA GLN A 184 -1.62 6.46 -17.67
C GLN A 184 -2.50 6.02 -16.50
N TYR A 185 -2.07 5.02 -15.72
CA TYR A 185 -2.82 4.56 -14.56
C TYR A 185 -2.91 5.63 -13.47
N HIS A 186 -1.86 6.46 -13.29
CA HIS A 186 -1.88 7.59 -12.36
C HIS A 186 -2.88 8.66 -12.80
N LYS A 187 -2.89 8.98 -14.10
CA LYS A 187 -3.88 9.88 -14.70
C LYS A 187 -5.31 9.34 -14.54
N ILE A 188 -5.53 8.04 -14.74
CA ILE A 188 -6.82 7.38 -14.41
C ILE A 188 -7.17 7.57 -12.93
N GLY A 189 -6.19 7.41 -12.03
CA GLY A 189 -6.37 7.67 -10.59
C GLY A 189 -6.80 9.11 -10.28
N CYS A 190 -6.32 10.10 -11.03
CA CYS A 190 -6.77 11.48 -10.89
C CYS A 190 -8.25 11.64 -11.28
N LEU A 191 -8.66 11.07 -12.42
CA LEU A 191 -10.06 11.07 -12.84
C LEU A 191 -10.97 10.36 -11.82
N GLN A 192 -10.53 9.21 -11.32
CA GLN A 192 -11.21 8.46 -10.27
C GLN A 192 -11.39 9.30 -9.00
N ALA A 193 -10.33 9.96 -8.53
CA ALA A 193 -10.41 10.83 -7.36
C ALA A 193 -11.43 11.96 -7.56
N ILE A 194 -11.46 12.57 -8.75
CA ILE A 194 -12.40 13.66 -9.08
C ILE A 194 -13.84 13.14 -9.11
N ASP A 195 -14.09 12.08 -9.88
CA ASP A 195 -15.42 11.48 -10.07
C ASP A 195 -15.96 10.93 -8.75
N GLU A 196 -15.17 10.14 -8.01
CA GLU A 196 -15.68 9.37 -6.88
C GLU A 196 -15.67 10.13 -5.55
N TYR A 197 -14.74 11.08 -5.36
CA TYR A 197 -14.51 11.67 -4.03
C TYR A 197 -14.59 13.19 -4.01
N VAL A 198 -13.97 13.90 -4.95
CA VAL A 198 -14.06 15.37 -5.03
C VAL A 198 -15.48 15.79 -5.42
N LYS A 199 -16.14 15.01 -6.28
CA LYS A 199 -17.52 15.22 -6.73
C LYS A 199 -17.74 16.62 -7.32
N ASP A 200 -16.79 17.07 -8.14
CA ASP A 200 -16.88 18.32 -8.90
C ASP A 200 -17.00 18.03 -10.41
N PRO A 201 -18.22 18.13 -10.98
CA PRO A 201 -18.45 17.86 -12.40
C PRO A 201 -17.66 18.77 -13.34
N ALA A 202 -17.50 20.06 -13.00
CA ALA A 202 -16.80 21.00 -13.87
C ALA A 202 -15.30 20.68 -13.95
N LEU A 203 -14.71 20.28 -12.82
CA LEU A 203 -13.33 19.80 -12.79
C LEU A 203 -13.19 18.47 -13.53
N LEU A 204 -14.17 17.57 -13.42
CA LEU A 204 -14.17 16.31 -14.15
C LEU A 204 -14.17 16.55 -15.66
N ASP A 205 -15.06 17.41 -16.15
CA ASP A 205 -15.14 17.78 -17.56
C ASP A 205 -13.82 18.36 -18.08
N GLU A 206 -13.17 19.24 -17.31
CA GLU A 206 -11.84 19.78 -17.63
C GLU A 206 -10.83 18.64 -17.84
N TYR A 207 -10.77 17.68 -16.93
CA TYR A 207 -9.79 16.60 -16.98
C TYR A 207 -10.13 15.54 -18.04
N LEU A 208 -11.40 15.32 -18.35
CA LEU A 208 -11.82 14.46 -19.47
C LEU A 208 -11.35 15.05 -20.81
N ILE A 209 -11.47 16.38 -21.00
CA ILE A 209 -10.94 17.06 -22.20
C ILE A 209 -9.41 16.89 -22.29
N LEU A 210 -8.70 17.03 -21.17
CA LEU A 210 -7.25 16.79 -21.14
C LEU A 210 -6.92 15.34 -21.50
N ALA A 211 -7.70 14.37 -20.97
CA ALA A 211 -7.51 12.95 -21.23
C ALA A 211 -7.73 12.57 -22.70
N GLU A 212 -8.66 13.22 -23.40
CA GLU A 212 -8.90 12.99 -24.84
C GLU A 212 -7.70 13.40 -25.72
N ALA A 213 -6.92 14.38 -25.28
CA ALA A 213 -5.72 14.83 -25.98
C ALA A 213 -4.51 13.90 -25.78
N GLU A 214 -4.56 13.00 -24.81
CA GLU A 214 -3.49 12.05 -24.50
C GLU A 214 -3.47 10.90 -25.51
N THR A 215 -2.29 10.29 -25.71
CA THR A 215 -2.14 9.21 -26.70
C THR A 215 -2.48 7.82 -26.14
N GLY A 216 -2.58 7.68 -24.82
CA GLY A 216 -2.66 6.40 -24.11
C GLY A 216 -3.96 5.60 -24.28
N ASP A 217 -3.83 4.32 -24.66
CA ASP A 217 -4.97 3.41 -24.91
C ASP A 217 -5.80 3.11 -23.65
N GLU A 218 -5.17 2.93 -22.49
CA GLU A 218 -5.90 2.58 -21.26
C GLU A 218 -6.66 3.78 -20.71
N LEU A 219 -6.05 4.97 -20.76
CA LEU A 219 -6.72 6.22 -20.37
C LEU A 219 -7.95 6.48 -21.26
N LYS A 220 -7.84 6.28 -22.58
CA LYS A 220 -8.97 6.41 -23.52
C LYS A 220 -10.10 5.42 -23.22
N LYS A 221 -9.77 4.14 -22.98
CA LYS A 221 -10.78 3.13 -22.60
C LYS A 221 -11.51 3.54 -21.34
N TYR A 222 -10.79 4.06 -20.35
CA TYR A 222 -11.37 4.52 -19.10
C TYR A 222 -12.32 5.72 -19.29
N VAL A 223 -11.89 6.74 -20.05
CA VAL A 223 -12.72 7.91 -20.41
C VAL A 223 -14.03 7.48 -21.07
N VAL A 224 -13.97 6.61 -22.08
CA VAL A 224 -15.19 6.08 -22.74
C VAL A 224 -16.09 5.35 -21.74
N GLY A 225 -15.52 4.61 -20.79
CA GLY A 225 -16.29 3.94 -19.74
C GLY A 225 -17.00 4.90 -18.78
N LEU A 226 -16.39 6.05 -18.47
CA LEU A 226 -16.99 7.08 -17.62
C LEU A 226 -18.13 7.81 -18.31
N SER A 227 -17.97 8.21 -19.58
CA SER A 227 -18.99 8.96 -20.33
C SER A 227 -20.28 8.18 -20.63
N ASN A 228 -20.28 6.87 -20.39
CA ASN A 228 -21.43 5.99 -20.60
C ASN A 228 -22.21 5.65 -19.31
N LYS A 229 -21.81 6.20 -18.15
CA LYS A 229 -22.53 6.05 -16.87
C LYS A 229 -23.60 7.13 -16.70
#